data_AF-A0A1Q4DQG0-F1
#
_entry.id   AF-A0A1Q4DQG0-F1
#
_cell.length_a   1.000
_cell.length_b   1.000
_cell.length_c   1.000
_cell.angle_alpha   90.00
_cell.angle_beta   90.00
_cell.angle_gamma   90.00
#
_symmetry.space_group_name_H-M   'P 1'
#
loop_
_entity.id
_entity.type
_entity.pdbx_description
1 polymer ?
#
loop_
_entity_poly.entity_id
_entity_poly.type
_entity_poly.pdbx_seq_one_letter_code
_entity_poly.pdbx_strand_id
1 'polypeptide(L)'
;MVERWKIKGELALSCSCTVFCPCVLSLGEHPPTEDRCQTWAGIRIDEGHFDDLDFAGLKLGLMMDLPGIMSRGNWTAALFVDDKASAQAVRAMTRIFTGRVGGTTHLLSILVGSFLGVRQTPISYETKGDTRVIKIDGFAEGALTPVKGKESDQNVVIRNSQYWIAPDVIVAKADKSRFRGFGRNWNLAGRSCEICQIDWGNG
;
A
#
# COMPACT_ATOMS: atom_id res chain seq x y z
N MET A 1 1.06 28.22 -6.99
CA MET A 1 1.88 27.70 -5.89
C MET A 1 1.83 26.18 -5.98
N VAL A 2 2.96 25.49 -6.01
CA VAL A 2 2.98 24.02 -6.02
C VAL A 2 2.75 23.59 -4.58
N GLU A 3 1.68 22.83 -4.33
CA GLU A 3 1.34 22.31 -3.01
C GLU A 3 2.42 21.32 -2.59
N ARG A 4 3.00 21.49 -1.40
CA ARG A 4 4.08 20.64 -0.92
C ARG A 4 3.54 19.58 0.01
N TRP A 5 3.94 18.33 -0.20
CA TRP A 5 3.51 17.25 0.67
C TRP A 5 4.61 16.24 0.91
N LYS A 6 4.53 15.60 2.07
CA LYS A 6 5.43 14.55 2.51
C LYS A 6 4.67 13.50 3.28
N ILE A 7 4.99 12.23 3.08
CA ILE A 7 4.52 11.11 3.90
C ILE A 7 5.72 10.20 4.17
N LYS A 8 6.08 10.06 5.44
CA LYS A 8 7.00 9.06 5.94
C LYS A 8 6.29 8.09 6.87
N GLY A 9 6.66 6.82 6.79
CA GLY A 9 6.15 5.80 7.69
C GLY A 9 6.31 4.41 7.10
N GLU A 10 5.33 3.54 7.34
CA GLU A 10 5.39 2.14 6.94
C GLU A 10 4.17 1.73 6.12
N LEU A 11 4.42 1.12 4.96
CA LEU A 11 3.41 0.48 4.13
C LEU A 11 3.57 -1.03 4.25
N ALA A 12 2.47 -1.73 4.48
CA ALA A 12 2.43 -3.18 4.35
C ALA A 12 1.30 -3.58 3.40
N LEU A 13 1.66 -4.39 2.41
CA LEU A 13 0.82 -4.73 1.27
C LEU A 13 0.68 -6.24 1.16
N SER A 14 -0.55 -6.69 0.90
CA SER A 14 -0.88 -8.10 0.65
C SER A 14 -1.36 -8.26 -0.79
N CYS A 15 -0.70 -9.14 -1.53
CA CYS A 15 -0.91 -9.37 -2.96
C CYS A 15 -1.35 -10.82 -3.23
N SER A 16 -2.09 -11.04 -4.31
CA SER A 16 -2.53 -12.38 -4.75
C SER A 16 -1.41 -13.31 -5.22
N CYS A 17 -0.20 -12.80 -5.45
CA CYS A 17 0.92 -13.62 -5.94
C CYS A 17 1.25 -14.78 -4.98
N THR A 18 1.65 -15.92 -5.56
CA THR A 18 1.79 -17.21 -4.86
C THR A 18 3.12 -17.34 -4.10
N VAL A 19 4.15 -16.64 -4.58
CA VAL A 19 5.49 -16.51 -3.98
C VAL A 19 5.75 -15.04 -3.64
N PHE A 20 6.99 -14.55 -3.72
CA PHE A 20 7.24 -13.11 -3.71
C PHE A 20 6.76 -12.44 -5.00
N CYS A 21 6.17 -11.25 -4.91
CA CYS A 21 5.57 -10.56 -6.04
C CYS A 21 6.65 -10.21 -7.10
N PRO A 22 6.61 -10.79 -8.32
CA PRO A 22 7.64 -10.53 -9.33
C PRO A 22 7.62 -9.09 -9.82
N CYS A 23 6.51 -8.35 -9.62
CA CYS A 23 6.38 -6.94 -9.99
C CYS A 23 7.41 -6.04 -9.28
N VAL A 24 7.88 -6.42 -8.08
CA VAL A 24 8.87 -5.63 -7.34
C VAL A 24 10.23 -5.64 -8.03
N LEU A 25 10.67 -6.80 -8.53
CA LEU A 25 11.96 -6.97 -9.20
C LEU A 25 11.90 -6.56 -10.67
N SER A 26 10.78 -6.81 -11.33
CA SER A 26 10.57 -6.48 -12.74
C SER A 26 10.09 -5.05 -12.97
N LEU A 27 9.94 -4.25 -11.91
CA LEU A 27 9.37 -2.90 -11.96
C LEU A 27 7.98 -2.86 -12.63
N GLY A 28 7.21 -3.94 -12.44
CA GLY A 28 5.87 -4.10 -12.97
C GLY A 28 5.75 -4.68 -14.37
N GLU A 29 6.86 -5.05 -15.01
CA GLU A 29 6.89 -5.60 -16.37
C GLU A 29 6.57 -7.10 -16.44
N HIS A 30 6.83 -7.85 -15.36
CA HIS A 30 6.50 -9.27 -15.32
C HIS A 30 5.01 -9.48 -14.98
N PRO A 31 4.32 -10.47 -15.59
CA PRO A 31 2.96 -10.82 -15.19
C PRO A 31 2.90 -11.23 -13.71
N PRO A 32 1.79 -10.94 -13.01
CA PRO A 32 1.54 -11.54 -11.71
C PRO A 32 1.55 -13.07 -11.82
N THR A 33 1.86 -13.78 -10.72
CA THR A 33 1.90 -15.26 -10.75
C THR A 33 0.51 -15.89 -10.87
N GLU A 34 -0.52 -15.08 -10.71
CA GLU A 34 -1.93 -15.37 -10.98
C GLU A 34 -2.36 -14.40 -12.08
N ASP A 35 -3.28 -14.76 -12.96
CA ASP A 35 -3.65 -13.93 -14.12
C ASP A 35 -4.08 -12.49 -13.77
N ARG A 36 -4.58 -12.28 -12.55
CA ARG A 36 -5.07 -11.00 -12.03
C ARG A 36 -4.33 -10.62 -10.74
N CYS A 37 -3.85 -9.39 -10.65
CA CYS A 37 -3.24 -8.88 -9.42
C CYS A 37 -4.32 -8.24 -8.54
N GLN A 38 -4.57 -8.85 -7.39
CA GLN A 38 -5.51 -8.37 -6.38
C GLN A 38 -4.69 -8.01 -5.14
N THR A 39 -4.81 -6.76 -4.70
CA THR A 39 -3.99 -6.28 -3.59
C THR A 39 -4.73 -5.30 -2.71
N TRP A 40 -4.39 -5.33 -1.42
CA TRP A 40 -4.74 -4.27 -0.49
C TRP A 40 -3.52 -3.94 0.37
N ALA A 41 -3.45 -2.70 0.83
CA ALA A 41 -2.35 -2.24 1.68
C ALA A 41 -2.89 -1.44 2.86
N GLY A 42 -2.16 -1.49 3.97
CA GLY A 42 -2.27 -0.52 5.07
C GLY A 42 -1.04 0.36 5.09
N ILE A 43 -1.23 1.64 5.44
CA ILE A 43 -0.17 2.62 5.59
C ILE A 43 -0.31 3.25 6.97
N ARG A 44 0.77 3.26 7.75
CA ARG A 44 0.91 4.05 8.96
C ARG A 44 1.76 5.28 8.63
N ILE A 45 1.25 6.46 8.94
CA ILE A 45 1.99 7.72 8.75
C ILE A 45 2.64 8.09 10.08
N ASP A 46 3.97 8.09 10.09
CA ASP A 46 4.78 8.46 11.25
C ASP A 46 5.05 9.97 11.24
N GLU A 47 5.38 10.52 10.07
CA GLU A 47 5.49 11.96 9.83
C GLU A 47 4.83 12.28 8.49
N GLY A 48 4.10 13.38 8.38
CA GLY A 48 3.60 13.80 7.08
C GLY A 48 2.85 15.11 7.11
N HIS A 49 2.81 15.79 5.97
CA HIS A 49 2.08 17.02 5.81
C HIS A 49 1.57 17.22 4.38
N PHE A 50 0.59 18.11 4.24
CA PHE A 50 0.20 18.74 2.98
C PHE A 50 0.01 20.23 3.24
N ASP A 51 0.93 21.03 2.74
CA ASP A 51 1.11 22.42 3.17
C ASP A 51 1.13 22.51 4.71
N ASP A 52 0.14 23.17 5.32
CA ASP A 52 0.04 23.33 6.78
C ASP A 52 -0.76 22.22 7.49
N LEU A 53 -1.28 21.23 6.74
CA LEU A 53 -2.04 20.11 7.31
C LEU A 53 -1.10 19.02 7.80
N ASP A 54 -1.20 18.65 9.08
CA ASP A 54 -0.46 17.53 9.66
C ASP A 54 -1.20 16.19 9.42
N PHE A 55 -0.43 15.16 9.06
CA PHE A 55 -0.89 13.79 8.85
C PHE A 55 -0.32 12.79 9.84
N ALA A 56 0.56 13.20 10.75
CA ALA A 56 1.20 12.32 11.71
C ALA A 56 0.18 11.51 12.52
N GLY A 57 0.43 10.21 12.65
CA GLY A 57 -0.43 9.28 13.37
C GLY A 57 -1.71 8.86 12.62
N LEU A 58 -2.02 9.41 11.45
CA LEU A 58 -3.09 8.90 10.60
C LEU A 58 -2.70 7.59 9.93
N LYS A 59 -3.71 6.82 9.52
CA LYS A 59 -3.54 5.60 8.74
C LYS A 59 -4.36 5.70 7.47
N LEU A 60 -3.91 4.97 6.46
CA LEU A 60 -4.61 4.84 5.20
C LEU A 60 -4.70 3.38 4.83
N GLY A 61 -5.65 3.09 3.95
CA GLY A 61 -5.76 1.82 3.29
C GLY A 61 -5.87 2.01 1.79
N LEU A 62 -5.37 1.04 1.04
CA LEU A 62 -5.54 0.97 -0.40
C LEU A 62 -6.16 -0.37 -0.77
N MET A 63 -6.98 -0.35 -1.82
CA MET A 63 -7.28 -1.55 -2.60
C MET A 63 -6.91 -1.26 -4.04
N MET A 64 -6.20 -2.18 -4.68
CA MET A 64 -5.92 -2.14 -6.11
C MET A 64 -6.23 -3.50 -6.73
N ASP A 65 -6.81 -3.45 -7.92
CA ASP A 65 -7.23 -4.61 -8.67
C ASP A 65 -6.89 -4.42 -10.15
N LEU A 66 -5.93 -5.21 -10.64
CA LEU A 66 -5.29 -5.03 -11.93
C LEU A 66 -5.56 -6.25 -12.81
N PRO A 67 -5.89 -6.08 -14.10
CA PRO A 67 -6.20 -7.19 -15.00
C PRO A 67 -4.99 -8.06 -15.38
N GLY A 68 -3.76 -7.67 -15.01
CA GLY A 68 -2.54 -8.40 -15.37
C GLY A 68 -1.28 -7.60 -15.03
N ILE A 69 -0.39 -7.44 -16.02
CA ILE A 69 0.90 -6.73 -15.90
C ILE A 69 0.71 -5.32 -15.34
N MET A 70 1.45 -5.01 -14.27
CA MET A 70 1.28 -3.79 -13.48
C MET A 70 1.56 -2.53 -14.29
N SER A 71 2.63 -2.51 -15.09
CA SER A 71 3.02 -1.33 -15.87
C SER A 71 2.07 -1.00 -17.04
N ARG A 72 1.22 -1.95 -17.46
CA ARG A 72 0.22 -1.73 -18.51
C ARG A 72 -1.00 -0.92 -18.06
N GLY A 73 -1.12 -0.63 -16.76
CA GLY A 73 -2.19 0.21 -16.22
C GLY A 73 -3.56 -0.47 -16.22
N ASN A 74 -4.61 0.33 -16.37
CA ASN A 74 -6.01 -0.06 -16.19
C ASN A 74 -6.30 -0.60 -14.77
N TRP A 75 -5.68 0.01 -13.76
CA TRP A 75 -5.93 -0.39 -12.38
C TRP A 75 -7.30 0.12 -11.95
N THR A 76 -8.00 -0.72 -11.19
CA THR A 76 -9.11 -0.25 -10.37
C THR A 76 -8.60 -0.02 -8.94
N ALA A 77 -8.82 1.17 -8.38
CA ALA A 77 -8.32 1.52 -7.06
C ALA A 77 -9.40 2.11 -6.14
N ALA A 78 -9.24 1.93 -4.83
CA ALA A 78 -10.00 2.63 -3.79
C ALA A 78 -9.07 3.09 -2.67
N LEU A 79 -9.41 4.23 -2.06
CA LEU A 79 -8.69 4.80 -0.92
C LEU A 79 -9.53 4.68 0.35
N PHE A 80 -8.91 4.24 1.42
CA PHE A 80 -9.46 4.28 2.77
C PHE A 80 -8.66 5.29 3.59
N VAL A 81 -9.35 6.12 4.36
CA VAL A 81 -8.74 7.10 5.25
C VAL A 81 -9.27 6.84 6.66
N ASP A 82 -8.36 6.88 7.65
CA ASP A 82 -8.71 6.78 9.07
C ASP A 82 -9.82 7.78 9.42
N ASP A 83 -10.81 7.35 10.21
CA ASP A 83 -11.97 8.16 10.60
C ASP A 83 -11.62 9.33 11.51
N LYS A 84 -10.40 9.34 12.07
CA LYS A 84 -9.83 10.47 12.81
C LYS A 84 -9.36 11.60 11.90
N ALA A 85 -9.27 11.39 10.59
CA ALA A 85 -8.80 12.41 9.67
C ALA A 85 -9.85 13.52 9.50
N SER A 86 -9.39 14.79 9.49
CA SER A 86 -10.26 15.91 9.19
C SER A 86 -10.72 15.87 7.72
N ALA A 87 -11.83 16.55 7.41
CA ALA A 87 -12.31 16.65 6.03
C ALA A 87 -11.26 17.30 5.08
N GLN A 88 -10.40 18.19 5.60
CA GLN A 88 -9.30 18.78 4.85
C GLN A 88 -8.21 17.74 4.57
N ALA A 89 -7.81 16.95 5.56
CA ALA A 89 -6.84 15.88 5.40
C ALA A 89 -7.33 14.82 4.40
N VAL A 90 -8.61 14.44 4.45
CA VAL A 90 -9.21 13.48 3.51
C VAL A 90 -9.11 14.00 2.08
N ARG A 91 -9.42 15.29 1.83
CA ARG A 91 -9.29 15.90 0.50
C ARG A 91 -7.84 15.93 0.03
N ALA A 92 -6.90 16.29 0.92
CA ALA A 92 -5.48 16.32 0.60
C ALA A 92 -4.94 14.91 0.25
N MET A 93 -5.25 13.90 1.07
CA MET A 93 -4.92 12.50 0.80
C MET A 93 -5.53 12.00 -0.50
N THR A 94 -6.78 12.37 -0.79
CA THR A 94 -7.41 12.01 -2.07
C THR A 94 -6.60 12.54 -3.24
N ARG A 95 -6.07 13.76 -3.16
CA ARG A 95 -5.26 14.37 -4.24
C ARG A 95 -3.88 13.72 -4.36
N ILE A 96 -3.23 13.40 -3.24
CA ILE A 96 -1.96 12.65 -3.22
C ILE A 96 -2.15 11.29 -3.88
N PHE A 97 -3.12 10.50 -3.42
CA PHE A 97 -3.32 9.12 -3.87
C PHE A 97 -4.03 8.97 -5.22
N THR A 98 -4.54 10.06 -5.80
CA THR A 98 -4.94 10.12 -7.22
C THR A 98 -3.82 10.66 -8.12
N GLY A 99 -2.63 10.94 -7.56
CA GLY A 99 -1.46 11.43 -8.29
C GLY A 99 -1.58 12.87 -8.81
N ARG A 100 -2.64 13.60 -8.43
CA ARG A 100 -2.97 14.95 -8.95
C ARG A 100 -1.97 16.03 -8.54
N VAL A 101 -1.21 15.79 -7.48
CA VAL A 101 -0.21 16.73 -6.93
C VAL A 101 1.24 16.29 -7.23
N GLY A 102 1.41 15.33 -8.14
CA GLY A 102 2.72 14.85 -8.57
C GLY A 102 3.51 14.12 -7.47
N GLY A 103 4.83 14.06 -7.64
CA GLY A 103 5.73 13.36 -6.72
C GLY A 103 5.69 11.83 -6.86
N THR A 104 6.01 11.12 -5.79
CA THR A 104 6.09 9.64 -5.79
C THR A 104 4.82 8.96 -6.30
N THR A 105 3.65 9.52 -6.01
CA THR A 105 2.35 8.95 -6.42
C THR A 105 1.88 9.40 -7.81
N HIS A 106 2.68 10.19 -8.55
CA HIS A 106 2.29 10.70 -9.86
C HIS A 106 1.91 9.58 -10.84
N LEU A 107 2.62 8.44 -10.79
CA LEU A 107 2.34 7.26 -11.62
C LEU A 107 0.89 6.77 -11.48
N LEU A 108 0.25 6.95 -10.32
CA LEU A 108 -1.15 6.54 -10.12
C LEU A 108 -2.10 7.33 -11.02
N SER A 109 -1.78 8.58 -11.36
CA SER A 109 -2.58 9.38 -12.29
C SER A 109 -2.58 8.84 -13.73
N ILE A 110 -1.59 8.00 -14.06
CA ILE A 110 -1.39 7.39 -15.38
C ILE A 110 -1.95 5.96 -15.38
N LEU A 111 -1.69 5.19 -14.32
CA LEU A 111 -1.98 3.75 -14.28
C LEU A 111 -3.40 3.41 -13.82
N VAL A 112 -4.03 4.27 -13.01
CA VAL A 112 -5.39 4.05 -12.51
C VAL A 112 -6.43 4.48 -13.54
N GLY A 113 -7.08 3.51 -14.16
CA GLY A 113 -8.18 3.74 -15.11
C GLY A 113 -9.54 3.90 -14.43
N SER A 114 -9.71 3.35 -13.23
CA SER A 114 -10.97 3.42 -12.48
C SER A 114 -10.73 3.66 -10.99
N PHE A 115 -11.26 4.77 -10.47
CA PHE A 115 -11.20 5.11 -9.04
C PHE A 115 -12.57 4.98 -8.41
N LEU A 116 -12.71 4.02 -7.48
CA LEU A 116 -14.00 3.70 -6.83
C LEU A 116 -14.37 4.68 -5.71
N GLY A 117 -13.49 5.65 -5.45
CA GLY A 117 -13.68 6.70 -4.47
C GLY A 117 -12.97 6.45 -3.15
N VAL A 118 -13.35 7.25 -2.17
CA VAL A 118 -12.76 7.28 -0.83
C VAL A 118 -13.76 6.75 0.18
N ARG A 119 -13.28 6.04 1.19
CA ARG A 119 -14.07 5.65 2.37
C ARG A 119 -13.34 6.08 3.64
N GLN A 120 -14.05 6.76 4.52
CA GLN A 120 -13.58 6.98 5.88
C GLN A 120 -14.12 5.86 6.76
N THR A 121 -13.23 5.22 7.52
CA THR A 121 -13.54 4.09 8.40
C THR A 121 -12.41 3.94 9.43
N PRO A 122 -12.65 3.39 10.62
CA PRO A 122 -11.58 3.09 11.55
C PRO A 122 -10.49 2.22 10.91
N ILE A 123 -9.23 2.62 11.07
CA ILE A 123 -8.07 1.85 10.61
C ILE A 123 -7.11 1.62 11.78
N SER A 124 -6.74 0.36 12.01
CA SER A 124 -5.67 0.00 12.95
C SER A 124 -4.48 -0.60 12.20
N TYR A 125 -3.29 -0.21 12.61
CA TYR A 125 -2.03 -0.77 12.14
C TYR A 125 -1.12 -0.95 13.35
N GLU A 126 -0.91 -2.20 13.75
CA GLU A 126 -0.11 -2.55 14.92
C GLU A 126 1.02 -3.51 14.53
N THR A 127 2.12 -3.44 15.27
CA THR A 127 3.23 -4.38 15.14
C THR A 127 3.25 -5.30 16.37
N LYS A 128 3.04 -6.60 16.18
CA LYS A 128 3.09 -7.63 17.22
C LYS A 128 4.27 -8.55 16.96
N GLY A 129 5.37 -8.35 17.69
CA GLY A 129 6.65 -8.93 17.30
C GLY A 129 7.07 -8.38 15.95
N ASP A 130 7.28 -9.24 14.95
CA ASP A 130 7.57 -8.82 13.57
C ASP A 130 6.33 -8.72 12.69
N THR A 131 5.17 -9.21 13.15
CA THR A 131 3.94 -9.27 12.37
C THR A 131 3.25 -7.91 12.35
N ARG A 132 2.88 -7.42 11.16
CA ARG A 132 1.98 -6.27 11.00
C ARG A 132 0.54 -6.73 11.00
N VAL A 133 -0.22 -6.33 12.01
CA VAL A 133 -1.64 -6.63 12.16
C VAL A 133 -2.44 -5.39 11.77
N ILE A 134 -3.20 -5.51 10.68
CA ILE A 134 -3.86 -4.39 10.02
C ILE A 134 -5.34 -4.70 9.91
N LYS A 135 -6.17 -3.71 10.26
CA LYS A 135 -7.62 -3.78 10.09
C LYS A 135 -8.12 -2.48 9.47
N ILE A 136 -8.85 -2.58 8.37
CA ILE A 136 -9.65 -1.51 7.78
C ILE A 136 -11.10 -1.91 8.04
N ASP A 137 -11.77 -1.26 8.98
CA ASP A 137 -13.02 -1.77 9.52
C ASP A 137 -14.10 -1.94 8.44
N GLY A 138 -14.70 -3.12 8.38
CA GLY A 138 -15.67 -3.53 7.36
C GLY A 138 -15.07 -3.97 6.01
N PHE A 139 -13.76 -3.78 5.76
CA PHE A 139 -13.16 -3.99 4.45
C PHE A 139 -11.99 -4.96 4.41
N ALA A 140 -10.98 -4.78 5.27
CA ALA A 140 -9.77 -5.58 5.20
C ALA A 140 -9.30 -6.01 6.59
N GLU A 141 -8.71 -7.20 6.65
CA GLU A 141 -8.05 -7.70 7.84
C GLU A 141 -6.85 -8.54 7.43
N GLY A 142 -5.68 -8.24 8.00
CA GLY A 142 -4.46 -8.98 7.71
C GLY A 142 -3.49 -9.08 8.88
N ALA A 143 -2.66 -10.11 8.79
CA ALA A 143 -1.49 -10.35 9.63
C ALA A 143 -0.34 -10.72 8.68
N LEU A 144 0.64 -9.84 8.56
CA LEU A 144 1.72 -9.92 7.58
C LEU A 144 3.04 -10.14 8.32
N THR A 145 3.66 -11.30 8.13
CA THR A 145 4.87 -11.69 8.84
C THR A 145 6.06 -11.74 7.88
N PRO A 146 7.16 -11.03 8.18
CA PRO A 146 8.39 -11.10 7.40
C PRO A 146 8.95 -12.53 7.27
N VAL A 147 9.52 -12.85 6.12
CA VAL A 147 10.30 -14.06 5.91
C VAL A 147 11.65 -13.88 6.60
N LYS A 148 12.04 -14.84 7.44
CA LYS A 148 13.31 -14.80 8.17
C LYS A 148 14.50 -14.99 7.24
N GLY A 149 15.53 -14.18 7.44
CA GLY A 149 16.81 -14.29 6.79
C GLY A 149 17.62 -15.44 7.37
N LYS A 150 18.82 -15.65 6.81
CA LYS A 150 19.78 -16.64 7.32
C LYS A 150 20.30 -16.27 8.71
N GLU A 151 20.60 -14.99 8.91
CA GLU A 151 20.96 -14.45 10.22
C GLU A 151 19.70 -14.33 11.09
N SER A 152 19.76 -14.82 12.34
CA SER A 152 18.58 -15.03 13.18
C SER A 152 17.81 -13.75 13.54
N ASP A 153 18.48 -12.61 13.52
CA ASP A 153 17.94 -11.28 13.83
C ASP A 153 17.55 -10.48 12.58
N GLN A 154 17.68 -11.06 11.38
CA GLN A 154 17.40 -10.37 10.13
C GLN A 154 16.24 -11.02 9.36
N ASN A 155 15.54 -10.19 8.58
CA ASN A 155 14.53 -10.65 7.62
C ASN A 155 15.14 -10.67 6.21
N VAL A 156 14.50 -11.37 5.27
CA VAL A 156 14.85 -11.28 3.86
C VAL A 156 14.43 -9.91 3.32
N VAL A 157 15.39 -9.17 2.76
CA VAL A 157 15.18 -7.82 2.23
C VAL A 157 15.76 -7.73 0.83
N ILE A 158 14.97 -7.18 -0.10
CA ILE A 158 15.47 -6.69 -1.39
C ILE A 158 15.93 -5.26 -1.16
N ARG A 159 17.17 -4.95 -1.49
CA ARG A 159 17.76 -3.61 -1.32
C ARG A 159 18.10 -2.98 -2.66
N ASN A 160 18.19 -1.65 -2.67
CA ASN A 160 18.61 -0.87 -3.83
C ASN A 160 17.72 -1.09 -5.08
N SER A 161 16.41 -1.21 -4.85
CA SER A 161 15.42 -1.33 -5.92
C SER A 161 15.05 0.04 -6.49
N GLN A 162 14.65 0.09 -7.76
CA GLN A 162 13.98 1.24 -8.37
C GLN A 162 12.45 1.18 -8.19
N TYR A 163 11.95 0.24 -7.37
CA TYR A 163 10.53 0.08 -7.12
C TYR A 163 9.92 1.34 -6.49
N TRP A 164 8.79 1.77 -7.03
CA TRP A 164 8.20 3.08 -6.72
C TRP A 164 7.76 3.24 -5.25
N ILE A 165 7.43 2.14 -4.56
CA ILE A 165 7.01 2.18 -3.16
C ILE A 165 8.19 2.53 -2.26
N ALA A 166 9.31 1.81 -2.40
CA ALA A 166 10.52 2.00 -1.61
C ALA A 166 11.71 1.30 -2.26
N PRO A 167 12.94 1.82 -2.04
CA PRO A 167 14.16 1.17 -2.52
C PRO A 167 14.48 -0.13 -1.77
N ASP A 168 14.03 -0.26 -0.52
CA ASP A 168 14.22 -1.43 0.31
C ASP A 168 12.86 -2.07 0.63
N VAL A 169 12.72 -3.36 0.35
CA VAL A 169 11.47 -4.11 0.46
C VAL A 169 11.69 -5.35 1.31
N ILE A 170 11.03 -5.41 2.47
CA ILE A 170 11.04 -6.59 3.34
C ILE A 170 10.05 -7.60 2.76
N VAL A 171 10.56 -8.80 2.43
CA VAL A 171 9.75 -9.90 1.91
C VAL A 171 8.93 -10.49 3.06
N ALA A 172 7.62 -10.60 2.88
CA ALA A 172 6.69 -11.09 3.89
C ALA A 172 5.66 -12.07 3.31
N LYS A 173 4.90 -12.71 4.19
CA LYS A 173 3.79 -13.61 3.87
C LYS A 173 2.58 -13.26 4.71
N ALA A 174 1.38 -13.43 4.13
CA ALA A 174 0.13 -13.26 4.86
C ALA A 174 -0.16 -14.50 5.73
N ASP A 175 -0.12 -14.38 7.05
CA ASP A 175 -0.71 -15.38 7.95
C ASP A 175 -2.25 -15.31 7.87
N LYS A 176 -2.76 -14.09 7.72
CA LYS A 176 -4.16 -13.78 7.44
C LYS A 176 -4.20 -12.64 6.41
N SER A 177 -5.11 -12.74 5.44
CA SER A 177 -5.39 -11.63 4.54
C SER A 177 -6.78 -11.82 3.93
N ARG A 178 -7.70 -10.93 4.29
CA ARG A 178 -9.07 -10.91 3.77
C ARG A 178 -9.40 -9.51 3.31
N PHE A 179 -10.08 -9.42 2.19
CA PHE A 179 -10.65 -8.17 1.71
C PHE A 179 -12.09 -8.40 1.25
N ARG A 180 -12.99 -7.48 1.59
CA ARG A 180 -14.35 -7.43 1.09
C ARG A 180 -14.76 -5.98 0.86
N GLY A 181 -15.11 -5.64 -0.37
CA GLY A 181 -15.52 -4.28 -0.69
C GLY A 181 -15.63 -4.08 -2.18
N PHE A 182 -16.51 -3.17 -2.61
CA PHE A 182 -16.65 -2.81 -4.02
C PHE A 182 -16.84 -4.02 -4.95
N GLY A 183 -17.68 -4.99 -4.56
CA GLY A 183 -17.93 -6.21 -5.34
C GLY A 183 -16.80 -7.25 -5.33
N ARG A 184 -15.74 -7.04 -4.54
CA ARG A 184 -14.62 -7.98 -4.36
C ARG A 184 -14.73 -8.72 -3.03
N ASN A 185 -14.30 -9.97 -3.02
CA ASN A 185 -14.21 -10.82 -1.84
C ASN A 185 -12.98 -11.74 -2.00
N TRP A 186 -11.88 -11.38 -1.34
CA TRP A 186 -10.59 -12.02 -1.49
C TRP A 186 -10.16 -12.69 -0.19
N ASN A 187 -9.52 -13.86 -0.32
CA ASN A 187 -8.77 -14.51 0.74
C ASN A 187 -7.37 -14.79 0.22
N LEU A 188 -6.40 -14.04 0.71
CA LEU A 188 -5.00 -14.09 0.28
C LEU A 188 -4.10 -14.66 1.38
N ALA A 189 -4.66 -15.44 2.32
CA ALA A 189 -3.86 -16.15 3.31
C ALA A 189 -2.81 -17.04 2.62
N GLY A 190 -1.59 -17.02 3.15
CA GLY A 190 -0.43 -17.71 2.60
C GLY A 190 0.20 -17.06 1.35
N ARG A 191 -0.35 -15.94 0.85
CA ARG A 191 0.16 -15.25 -0.34
C ARG A 191 1.21 -14.20 -0.03
N SER A 192 1.77 -13.65 -1.11
CA SER A 192 2.82 -12.62 -1.09
C SER A 192 2.45 -11.41 -0.26
N CYS A 193 3.40 -10.93 0.53
CA CYS A 193 3.31 -9.63 1.18
C CYS A 193 4.64 -8.89 1.10
N GLU A 194 4.57 -7.58 1.22
CA GLU A 194 5.74 -6.72 1.32
C GLU A 194 5.53 -5.68 2.41
N ILE A 195 6.62 -5.34 3.10
CA ILE A 195 6.65 -4.29 4.11
C ILE A 195 7.77 -3.33 3.73
N CYS A 196 7.42 -2.04 3.62
CA CYS A 196 8.30 -1.01 3.12
C CYS A 196 8.30 0.19 4.07
N GLN A 197 9.49 0.69 4.41
CA GLN A 197 9.60 2.04 4.95
C GLN A 197 9.44 3.01 3.78
N ILE A 198 8.42 3.86 3.84
CA ILE A 198 8.09 4.79 2.77
C ILE A 198 8.60 6.19 3.11
N ASP A 199 9.12 6.87 2.09
CA ASP A 199 9.53 8.26 2.14
C ASP A 199 9.04 8.97 0.87
N TRP A 200 7.76 9.33 0.85
CA TRP A 200 7.05 9.84 -0.32
C TRP A 200 6.88 11.36 -0.27
N GLY A 201 6.88 12.01 -1.42
CA GLY A 201 6.64 13.45 -1.54
C GLY A 201 6.80 13.96 -2.96
N ASN A 202 6.64 15.27 -3.14
CA ASN A 202 6.79 15.95 -4.44
C ASN A 202 7.88 17.04 -4.49
N GLY A 203 8.79 17.03 -3.52
CA GLY A 203 9.94 17.91 -3.40
C GLY A 203 10.75 17.55 -2.17
#